data_AF-A0A0N4YWP0-F1
#
_entry.id   AF-A0A0N4YWP0-F1
#
_cell.length_a   1.000
_cell.length_b   1.000
_cell.length_c   1.000
_cell.angle_alpha   90.00
_cell.angle_beta   90.00
_cell.angle_gamma   90.00
#
_symmetry.space_group_name_H-M   'P 1'
#
loop_
_entity.id
_entity.type
_entity.pdbx_description
1 polymer ?
#
loop_
_entity_poly.entity_id
_entity_poly.type
_entity_poly.pdbx_seq_one_letter_code
_entity_poly.pdbx_strand_id
1 'polypeptide(L)'
;MRYEPFRLAKNNELSSVAYRRLIAAIDWVEHLSNLLGGLDVSDKIALVKNAFAPLMVFKFASRTAEVAKDTNILCLCNFAYVPRNISQAFSDSYHLGNGLVDRALDELVQPYRTYGLREEEIVCVSAMIVLNPLARDLSTEAFNKILEMRNKIEDTLFTIIKEARNSEHPAICFGRILLSLPVVTVSCYDS
;
A
#
# COMPACT_ATOMS: atom_id res chain seq x y z
N MET A 1 -14.21 0.31 -17.84
CA MET A 1 -15.47 0.46 -17.06
C MET A 1 -15.07 0.78 -15.62
N ARG A 2 -15.27 2.03 -15.16
CA ARG A 2 -14.93 2.42 -13.78
C ARG A 2 -16.10 2.03 -12.88
N TYR A 3 -15.87 1.07 -11.98
CA TYR A 3 -16.88 0.59 -11.04
C TYR A 3 -16.86 1.47 -9.79
N GLU A 4 -17.93 2.23 -9.55
CA GLU A 4 -18.12 2.90 -8.26
C GLU A 4 -18.33 1.84 -7.15
N PRO A 5 -17.85 2.06 -5.92
CA PRO A 5 -18.09 1.14 -4.81
C PRO A 5 -19.60 1.07 -4.51
N PHE A 6 -20.21 -0.11 -4.66
CA PHE A 6 -21.67 -0.21 -4.65
C PHE A 6 -22.30 -0.34 -3.27
N ARG A 7 -21.52 -0.57 -2.19
CA ARG A 7 -22.12 -0.78 -0.86
C ARG A 7 -21.22 -0.44 0.32
N LEU A 8 -21.85 0.00 1.40
CA LEU A 8 -21.23 0.06 2.72
C LEU A 8 -20.82 -1.35 3.18
N ALA A 9 -19.60 -1.48 3.69
CA ALA A 9 -19.12 -2.73 4.28
C ALA A 9 -19.94 -3.08 5.53
N LYS A 10 -20.14 -4.37 5.82
CA LYS A 10 -20.73 -4.83 7.08
C LYS A 10 -19.61 -5.10 8.10
N ASN A 11 -19.89 -4.98 9.40
CA ASN A 11 -18.93 -5.24 10.48
C ASN A 11 -18.19 -6.59 10.30
N ASN A 12 -18.92 -7.66 10.03
CA ASN A 12 -18.37 -9.01 9.86
C ASN A 12 -17.51 -9.20 8.59
N GLU A 13 -17.49 -8.22 7.68
CA GLU A 13 -16.71 -8.29 6.44
C GLU A 13 -15.32 -7.67 6.58
N LEU A 14 -15.12 -6.79 7.57
CA LEU A 14 -13.83 -6.13 7.78
C LEU A 14 -12.73 -7.14 8.11
N SER A 15 -13.03 -8.16 8.92
CA SER A 15 -12.09 -9.25 9.21
C SER A 15 -11.75 -10.07 7.97
N SER A 16 -12.73 -10.33 7.09
CA SER A 16 -12.49 -11.04 5.82
C SER A 16 -11.62 -10.23 4.87
N VAL A 17 -11.86 -8.91 4.81
CA VAL A 17 -11.03 -7.97 4.04
C VAL A 17 -9.59 -7.97 4.56
N ALA A 18 -9.39 -7.86 5.88
CA ALA A 18 -8.07 -7.93 6.50
C ALA A 18 -7.37 -9.27 6.20
N TYR A 19 -8.07 -10.39 6.32
CA TYR A 19 -7.52 -11.71 6.05
C TYR A 19 -7.06 -11.87 4.59
N ARG A 20 -7.87 -11.42 3.62
CA ARG A 20 -7.48 -11.42 2.19
C ARG A 20 -6.25 -10.56 1.93
N ARG A 21 -6.12 -9.44 2.63
CA ARG A 21 -4.97 -8.55 2.51
C ARG A 21 -3.71 -9.14 3.15
N LEU A 22 -3.86 -9.94 4.20
CA LEU A 22 -2.75 -10.68 4.79
C LEU A 22 -2.25 -11.76 3.83
N ILE A 23 -3.15 -12.54 3.22
CA ILE A 23 -2.79 -13.51 2.19
C ILE A 23 -2.03 -12.80 1.05
N ALA A 24 -2.55 -11.68 0.56
CA ALA A 24 -1.87 -10.92 -0.48
C ALA A 24 -0.46 -10.46 -0.06
N ALA A 25 -0.27 -10.04 1.20
CA ALA A 25 1.05 -9.68 1.72
C ALA A 25 2.01 -10.87 1.76
N ILE A 26 1.52 -12.06 2.16
CA ILE A 26 2.28 -13.31 2.13
C ILE A 26 2.68 -13.64 0.69
N ASP A 27 1.73 -13.59 -0.25
CA ASP A 27 2.00 -13.85 -1.66
C ASP A 27 3.07 -12.89 -2.21
N TRP A 28 2.98 -11.60 -1.88
CA TRP A 28 4.00 -10.62 -2.27
C TRP A 28 5.39 -10.99 -1.75
N VAL A 29 5.50 -11.34 -0.47
CA VAL A 29 6.79 -11.73 0.15
C VAL A 29 7.34 -13.01 -0.49
N GLU A 30 6.51 -14.01 -0.75
CA GLU A 30 6.96 -15.25 -1.39
C GLU A 30 7.49 -15.01 -2.81
N HIS A 31 6.76 -14.26 -3.64
CA HIS A 31 7.21 -13.95 -5.00
C HIS A 31 8.50 -13.14 -5.00
N LEU A 32 8.59 -12.09 -4.18
CA LEU A 32 9.78 -11.24 -4.12
C LEU A 32 10.98 -11.96 -3.51
N SER A 33 10.76 -12.83 -2.53
CA SER A 33 11.82 -13.68 -1.97
C SER A 33 12.43 -14.59 -3.03
N ASN A 34 11.63 -15.18 -3.91
CA ASN A 34 12.14 -15.98 -5.02
C ASN A 34 12.99 -15.16 -6.00
N LEU A 35 12.60 -13.91 -6.27
CA LEU A 35 13.38 -12.98 -7.11
C LEU A 35 14.71 -12.57 -6.47
N LEU A 36 14.82 -12.62 -5.15
CA LEU A 36 16.04 -12.35 -4.38
C LEU A 36 16.98 -13.57 -4.28
N GLY A 37 16.65 -14.69 -4.92
CA GLY A 37 17.39 -15.95 -4.77
C GLY A 37 17.10 -16.68 -3.46
N GLY A 38 15.96 -16.38 -2.83
CA GLY A 38 15.53 -16.97 -1.56
C GLY A 38 15.87 -16.11 -0.35
N LEU A 39 14.94 -16.11 0.61
CA LEU A 39 15.09 -15.56 1.95
C LEU A 39 14.71 -16.64 2.97
N ASP A 40 15.31 -16.56 4.15
CA ASP A 40 14.96 -17.44 5.25
C ASP A 40 13.53 -17.20 5.72
N VAL A 41 12.92 -18.23 6.28
CA VAL A 41 11.53 -18.18 6.78
C VAL A 41 11.36 -17.08 7.83
N SER A 42 12.36 -16.87 8.70
CA SER A 42 12.35 -15.78 9.69
C SER A 42 12.26 -14.40 9.03
N ASP A 43 13.03 -14.17 7.97
CA ASP A 43 13.04 -12.90 7.24
C ASP A 43 11.72 -12.70 6.48
N LYS A 44 11.17 -13.75 5.86
CA LYS A 44 9.85 -13.70 5.24
C LYS A 44 8.77 -13.31 6.26
N ILE A 45 8.79 -13.91 7.44
CA ILE A 45 7.86 -13.57 8.53
C ILE A 45 8.04 -12.11 8.97
N ALA A 46 9.29 -11.64 9.11
CA ALA A 46 9.58 -10.24 9.44
C ALA A 46 8.98 -9.28 8.40
N LEU A 47 9.17 -9.57 7.11
CA LEU A 47 8.60 -8.75 6.03
C LEU A 47 7.08 -8.75 6.03
N VAL A 48 6.42 -9.91 6.17
CA VAL A 48 4.94 -9.97 6.21
C VAL A 48 4.37 -9.13 7.36
N LYS A 49 4.94 -9.25 8.56
CA LYS A 49 4.51 -8.49 9.75
C LYS A 49 4.62 -6.97 9.54
N ASN A 50 5.71 -6.53 8.92
CA ASN A 50 5.98 -5.10 8.70
C ASN A 50 5.24 -4.54 7.46
N ALA A 51 4.93 -5.38 6.48
CA ALA A 51 4.32 -4.95 5.22
C ALA A 51 2.79 -4.97 5.24
N PHE A 52 2.16 -5.83 6.05
CA PHE A 52 0.72 -6.07 5.99
C PHE A 52 -0.14 -4.80 6.07
N ALA A 53 0.02 -4.00 7.13
CA ALA A 53 -0.77 -2.79 7.31
C ALA A 53 -0.41 -1.70 6.27
N PRO A 54 0.87 -1.35 6.06
CA PRO A 54 1.27 -0.38 5.03
C PRO A 54 0.77 -0.74 3.62
N LEU A 55 0.91 -2.01 3.23
CA LEU A 55 0.47 -2.48 1.91
C LEU A 55 -1.06 -2.42 1.79
N MET A 56 -1.80 -2.78 2.86
CA MET A 56 -3.25 -2.68 2.88
C MET A 56 -3.71 -1.23 2.66
N VAL A 57 -3.17 -0.29 3.44
CA VAL A 57 -3.52 1.14 3.37
C VAL A 57 -3.18 1.70 1.99
N PHE A 58 -1.98 1.42 1.48
CA PHE A 58 -1.58 1.85 0.15
C PHE A 58 -2.52 1.34 -0.95
N LYS A 59 -2.90 0.05 -0.90
CA LYS A 59 -3.81 -0.55 -1.89
C LYS A 59 -5.22 0.01 -1.81
N PHE A 60 -5.73 0.32 -0.61
CA PHE A 60 -7.03 1.00 -0.48
C PHE A 60 -6.96 2.44 -0.97
N ALA A 61 -5.92 3.19 -0.61
CA ALA A 61 -5.77 4.57 -1.00
C ALA A 61 -5.62 4.71 -2.54
N SER A 62 -4.71 3.95 -3.15
CA SER A 62 -4.52 3.95 -4.61
C SER A 62 -5.79 3.54 -5.36
N ARG A 63 -6.49 2.49 -4.90
CA ARG A 63 -7.76 2.09 -5.52
C ARG A 63 -8.84 3.16 -5.38
N THR A 64 -8.98 3.75 -4.20
CA THR A 64 -9.97 4.79 -3.94
C THR A 64 -9.73 6.02 -4.82
N ALA A 65 -8.46 6.43 -4.96
CA ALA A 65 -8.08 7.53 -5.83
C ALA A 65 -8.44 7.27 -7.29
N GLU A 66 -8.33 6.02 -7.74
CA GLU A 66 -8.62 5.61 -9.12
C GLU A 66 -10.13 5.58 -9.43
N VAL A 67 -10.95 5.00 -8.53
CA VAL A 67 -12.34 4.65 -8.87
C VAL A 67 -13.43 5.45 -8.18
N ALA A 68 -13.14 6.12 -7.07
CA ALA A 68 -14.14 6.88 -6.33
C ALA A 68 -13.96 8.37 -6.51
N LYS A 69 -15.05 9.07 -6.82
CA LYS A 69 -15.11 10.55 -6.80
C LYS A 69 -15.43 11.09 -5.41
N ASP A 70 -16.20 10.34 -4.62
CA ASP A 70 -16.55 10.72 -3.26
C ASP A 70 -15.28 10.77 -2.39
N THR A 71 -15.08 11.89 -1.70
CA THR A 71 -13.92 12.18 -0.85
C THR A 71 -14.08 11.72 0.59
N ASN A 72 -15.24 11.13 0.92
CA ASN A 72 -15.59 10.69 2.27
C ASN A 72 -15.66 9.16 2.40
N ILE A 73 -15.29 8.42 1.36
CA ILE A 73 -15.30 6.96 1.34
C ILE A 73 -13.93 6.40 0.99
N LEU A 74 -13.53 5.35 1.69
CA LEU A 74 -12.36 4.53 1.37
C LEU A 74 -12.82 3.19 0.81
N CYS A 75 -12.34 2.84 -0.38
CA CYS A 75 -12.71 1.63 -1.11
C CYS A 75 -11.94 0.41 -0.64
N LEU A 76 -12.64 -0.72 -0.45
CA LEU A 76 -12.09 -2.01 -0.08
C LEU A 76 -11.96 -2.96 -1.30
N CYS A 77 -11.47 -4.19 -1.11
CA CYS A 77 -11.24 -5.17 -2.19
C CYS A 77 -12.51 -5.88 -2.72
N ASN A 78 -13.67 -5.72 -2.09
CA ASN A 78 -14.89 -6.50 -2.34
C ASN A 78 -16.06 -5.64 -2.85
N PHE A 79 -15.76 -4.59 -3.61
CA PHE A 79 -16.73 -3.57 -4.05
C PHE A 79 -17.45 -2.86 -2.90
N ALA A 80 -16.95 -3.01 -1.67
CA ALA A 80 -17.45 -2.30 -0.51
C ALA A 80 -16.59 -1.05 -0.22
N TYR A 81 -17.15 -0.15 0.57
CA TYR A 81 -16.44 1.00 1.10
C TYR A 81 -16.69 1.16 2.60
N VAL A 82 -15.83 1.95 3.25
CA VAL A 82 -16.05 2.45 4.61
C VAL A 82 -16.07 3.98 4.57
N PRO A 83 -16.95 4.63 5.35
CA PRO A 83 -16.98 6.07 5.45
C PRO A 83 -15.87 6.56 6.40
N ARG A 84 -15.60 7.87 6.36
CA ARG A 84 -14.94 8.59 7.46
C ARG A 84 -15.61 8.31 8.80
N ASN A 85 -14.88 8.49 9.89
CA ASN A 85 -15.37 8.26 11.26
C ASN A 85 -15.95 6.84 11.44
N ILE A 86 -15.22 5.83 10.94
CA ILE A 86 -15.67 4.43 10.96
C ILE A 86 -16.06 3.96 12.37
N SER A 87 -15.45 4.49 13.43
CA SER A 87 -15.77 4.17 14.83
C SER A 87 -17.20 4.55 15.24
N GLN A 88 -17.84 5.51 14.56
CA GLN A 88 -19.25 5.83 14.78
C GLN A 88 -20.19 4.86 14.04
N ALA A 89 -19.71 4.23 12.97
CA ALA A 89 -20.49 3.33 12.12
C ALA A 89 -20.27 1.84 12.46
N PHE A 90 -19.18 1.49 13.15
CA PHE A 90 -18.75 0.11 13.42
C PHE A 90 -18.28 -0.01 14.87
N SER A 91 -18.88 -0.93 15.63
CA SER A 91 -18.52 -1.18 17.05
C SER A 91 -17.17 -1.88 17.20
N ASP A 92 -16.74 -2.63 16.18
CA ASP A 92 -15.43 -3.28 16.08
C ASP A 92 -14.69 -2.74 14.84
N SER A 93 -14.06 -1.57 14.97
CA SER A 93 -13.36 -0.93 13.85
C SER A 93 -12.04 -1.60 13.42
N TYR A 94 -11.54 -2.58 14.19
CA TYR A 94 -10.29 -3.33 13.96
C TYR A 94 -9.13 -2.44 13.45
N HIS A 95 -8.29 -2.95 12.54
CA HIS A 95 -7.16 -2.24 11.90
C HIS A 95 -7.56 -1.00 11.08
N LEU A 96 -8.85 -0.65 10.97
CA LEU A 96 -9.32 0.56 10.28
C LEU A 96 -9.75 1.67 11.25
N GLY A 97 -9.67 1.42 12.57
CA GLY A 97 -10.00 2.39 13.62
C GLY A 97 -8.99 3.55 13.76
N ASN A 98 -9.10 4.31 14.85
CA ASN A 98 -8.15 5.35 15.26
C ASN A 98 -7.83 6.41 14.18
N GLY A 99 -8.85 6.80 13.40
CA GLY A 99 -8.69 7.83 12.37
C GLY A 99 -7.84 7.41 11.17
N LEU A 100 -7.51 6.12 11.02
CA LEU A 100 -6.75 5.63 9.86
C LEU A 100 -7.46 5.92 8.54
N VAL A 101 -8.78 5.74 8.49
CA VAL A 101 -9.58 6.01 7.28
C VAL A 101 -9.48 7.49 6.89
N ASP A 102 -9.68 8.38 7.86
CA ASP A 102 -9.61 9.83 7.67
C ASP A 102 -8.21 10.27 7.19
N ARG A 103 -7.15 9.81 7.87
CA ARG A 103 -5.76 10.08 7.46
C ARG A 103 -5.45 9.51 6.08
N ALA A 104 -5.88 8.28 5.77
CA ALA A 104 -5.66 7.71 4.45
C ALA A 104 -6.37 8.51 3.35
N LEU A 105 -7.56 9.06 3.61
CA LEU A 105 -8.28 9.88 2.66
C LEU A 105 -7.58 11.22 2.41
N ASP A 106 -7.11 11.88 3.47
CA ASP A 106 -6.52 13.22 3.39
C ASP A 106 -5.05 13.19 2.94
N GLU A 107 -4.26 12.28 3.51
CA GLU A 107 -2.80 12.25 3.34
C GLU A 107 -2.35 11.36 2.18
N LEU A 108 -3.20 10.44 1.69
CA LEU A 108 -2.84 9.51 0.60
C LEU A 108 -3.76 9.63 -0.61
N VAL A 109 -5.08 9.47 -0.42
CA VAL A 109 -6.04 9.45 -1.55
C VAL A 109 -6.03 10.76 -2.31
N GLN A 110 -6.06 11.91 -1.62
CA GLN A 110 -6.06 13.22 -2.28
C GLN A 110 -4.76 13.48 -3.09
N PRO A 111 -3.55 13.24 -2.55
CA PRO A 111 -2.33 13.26 -3.36
C PRO A 111 -2.37 12.30 -4.55
N TYR A 112 -2.82 11.05 -4.35
CA TYR A 112 -2.85 10.05 -5.41
C TYR A 112 -3.84 10.38 -6.53
N ARG A 113 -4.95 11.06 -6.24
CA ARG A 113 -5.85 11.62 -7.27
C ARG A 113 -5.17 12.70 -8.11
N THR A 114 -4.37 13.53 -7.46
CA THR A 114 -3.64 14.63 -8.13
C THR A 114 -2.53 14.08 -9.01
N TYR A 115 -1.82 13.06 -8.54
CA TYR A 115 -0.76 12.43 -9.31
C TYR A 115 -1.36 11.58 -10.42
N GLY A 116 -2.37 10.77 -10.11
CA GLY A 116 -2.94 9.78 -11.01
C GLY A 116 -2.03 8.57 -11.17
N LEU A 117 -1.69 7.91 -10.05
CA LEU A 117 -0.81 6.74 -10.04
C LEU A 117 -1.26 5.69 -11.07
N ARG A 118 -0.32 5.21 -11.88
CA ARG A 118 -0.58 4.15 -12.84
C ARG A 118 -0.37 2.77 -12.23
N GLU A 119 -0.93 1.73 -12.85
CA GLU A 119 -0.80 0.35 -12.36
C GLU A 119 0.66 -0.09 -12.22
N GLU A 120 1.52 0.27 -13.18
CA GLU A 120 2.94 -0.09 -13.16
C GLU A 120 3.67 0.59 -12.00
N GLU A 121 3.33 1.85 -11.70
CA GLU A 121 3.86 2.61 -10.56
C GLU A 121 3.38 2.01 -9.22
N ILE A 122 2.10 1.62 -9.16
CA ILE A 122 1.52 0.96 -7.99
C ILE A 122 2.23 -0.36 -7.70
N VAL A 123 2.61 -1.13 -8.73
CA VAL A 123 3.38 -2.38 -8.57
C VAL A 123 4.75 -2.10 -7.96
N CYS A 124 5.51 -1.13 -8.49
CA CYS A 124 6.81 -0.74 -7.92
C CYS A 124 6.70 -0.29 -6.46
N VAL A 125 5.73 0.58 -6.15
CA VAL A 125 5.52 1.07 -4.78
C VAL A 125 5.11 -0.05 -3.83
N SER A 126 4.29 -1.00 -4.29
CA SER A 126 3.92 -2.19 -3.50
C SER A 126 5.15 -3.03 -3.16
N ALA A 127 6.02 -3.27 -4.15
CA ALA A 127 7.25 -4.01 -3.94
C ALA A 127 8.19 -3.30 -2.96
N MET A 128 8.32 -1.97 -3.05
CA MET A 128 9.11 -1.17 -2.10
C MET A 128 8.54 -1.23 -0.67
N ILE A 129 7.22 -1.22 -0.49
CA ILE A 129 6.59 -1.36 0.82
C ILE A 129 6.89 -2.73 1.43
N VAL A 130 6.79 -3.79 0.61
CA VAL A 130 7.01 -5.17 1.06
C VAL A 130 8.49 -5.41 1.37
N LEU A 131 9.39 -4.96 0.50
CA LEU A 131 10.83 -5.02 0.69
C LEU A 131 11.30 -3.86 1.57
N ASN A 132 10.85 -3.83 2.82
CA ASN A 132 11.32 -2.85 3.80
C ASN A 132 12.66 -3.30 4.41
N PRO A 133 13.80 -2.66 4.10
CA PRO A 133 15.08 -3.04 4.68
C PRO A 133 15.13 -2.74 6.19
N LEU A 134 14.28 -1.82 6.68
CA LEU A 134 14.18 -1.47 8.09
C LEU A 134 13.13 -2.30 8.83
N ALA A 135 12.68 -3.42 8.25
CA ALA A 135 11.75 -4.32 8.92
C ALA A 135 12.37 -4.83 10.22
N ARG A 136 11.59 -4.79 11.30
CA ARG A 136 12.01 -5.35 12.59
C ARG A 136 12.28 -6.85 12.47
N ASP A 137 13.34 -7.32 13.12
CA ASP A 137 13.78 -8.72 13.16
C ASP A 137 14.33 -9.26 11.82
N LEU A 138 14.66 -8.38 10.87
CA LEU A 138 15.28 -8.75 9.59
C LEU A 138 16.79 -9.02 9.75
N SER A 139 17.28 -10.08 9.12
CA SER A 139 18.72 -10.42 9.11
C SER A 139 19.55 -9.42 8.30
N THR A 140 20.85 -9.32 8.61
CA THR A 140 21.80 -8.50 7.85
C THR A 140 21.95 -8.97 6.40
N GLU A 141 21.84 -10.29 6.15
CA GLU A 141 21.90 -10.82 4.79
C GLU A 141 20.68 -10.37 3.97
N ALA A 142 19.48 -10.54 4.53
CA ALA A 142 18.25 -10.08 3.89
C ALA A 142 18.24 -8.57 3.69
N PHE A 143 18.73 -7.78 4.66
CA PHE A 143 18.90 -6.33 4.52
C PHE A 143 19.65 -5.96 3.23
N ASN A 144 20.83 -6.56 3.01
CA ASN A 144 21.66 -6.24 1.85
C ASN A 144 20.98 -6.65 0.53
N LYS A 145 20.42 -7.86 0.47
CA LYS A 145 19.66 -8.37 -0.68
C LYS A 145 18.48 -7.45 -1.03
N ILE A 146 17.74 -7.01 -0.01
CA ILE A 146 16.59 -6.12 -0.15
C ILE A 146 17.01 -4.75 -0.65
N LEU A 147 18.08 -4.18 -0.09
CA LEU A 147 18.58 -2.87 -0.49
C LEU A 147 18.99 -2.85 -1.97
N GLU A 148 19.69 -3.87 -2.43
CA GLU A 148 20.08 -3.99 -3.84
C GLU A 148 18.86 -4.09 -4.76
N MET A 149 17.86 -4.90 -4.39
CA MET A 149 16.63 -5.03 -5.19
C MET A 149 15.80 -3.75 -5.17
N ARG A 150 15.74 -3.03 -4.05
CA ARG A 150 15.06 -1.73 -3.98
C ARG A 150 15.67 -0.71 -4.93
N ASN A 151 16.99 -0.63 -5.03
CA ASN A 151 17.64 0.26 -6.00
C ASN A 151 17.16 -0.05 -7.44
N LYS A 152 17.07 -1.33 -7.80
CA LYS A 152 16.56 -1.76 -9.12
C LYS A 152 15.09 -1.39 -9.33
N ILE A 153 14.26 -1.51 -8.29
CA ILE A 153 12.85 -1.12 -8.33
C ILE A 153 12.70 0.39 -8.48
N GLU A 154 13.53 1.18 -7.78
CA GLU A 154 13.56 2.64 -7.87
C GLU A 154 13.98 3.11 -9.26
N ASP A 155 15.02 2.52 -9.84
CA ASP A 155 15.44 2.76 -11.23
C ASP A 155 14.34 2.42 -12.24
N THR A 156 13.64 1.30 -12.01
CA THR A 156 12.51 0.86 -12.84
C THR A 156 11.35 1.85 -12.74
N LEU A 157 11.00 2.28 -11.54
CA LEU A 157 9.94 3.27 -11.31
C LEU A 157 10.27 4.60 -12.00
N PHE A 158 11.51 5.07 -11.89
CA PHE A 158 11.95 6.29 -12.58
C PHE A 158 11.83 6.15 -14.10
N THR A 159 12.22 4.99 -14.64
CA THR A 159 12.09 4.68 -16.08
C THR A 159 10.62 4.67 -16.51
N ILE A 160 9.72 4.04 -15.75
CA ILE A 160 8.26 4.05 -16.01
C ILE A 160 7.73 5.48 -16.06
N ILE A 161 8.09 6.32 -15.10
CA ILE A 161 7.63 7.72 -15.04
C ILE A 161 8.14 8.52 -16.24
N LYS A 162 9.41 8.32 -16.60
CA LYS A 162 10.05 9.03 -17.71
C LYS A 162 9.46 8.62 -19.06
N GLU A 163 9.35 7.32 -19.30
CA GLU A 163 9.05 6.77 -20.63
C GLU A 163 7.56 6.49 -20.81
N ALA A 164 6.91 5.82 -19.85
CA ALA A 164 5.52 5.42 -20.02
C ALA A 164 4.57 6.62 -19.84
N ARG A 165 4.88 7.51 -18.88
CA ARG A 165 4.02 8.67 -18.55
C ARG A 165 4.28 9.89 -19.44
N ASN A 166 5.38 9.90 -20.21
CA ASN A 166 5.86 11.08 -20.95
C ASN A 166 5.86 12.35 -20.09
N SER A 167 6.26 12.23 -18.81
CA SER A 167 6.21 13.33 -17.87
C SER A 167 7.24 14.41 -18.22
N GLU A 168 6.83 15.67 -18.30
CA GLU A 168 7.75 16.81 -18.50
C GLU A 168 8.73 16.99 -17.33
N HIS A 169 8.33 16.59 -16.11
CA HIS A 169 9.15 16.70 -14.91
C HIS A 169 9.25 15.36 -14.14
N PRO A 170 9.93 14.34 -14.72
CA PRO A 170 9.91 12.97 -14.19
C PRO A 170 10.52 12.88 -12.79
N ALA A 171 11.57 13.65 -12.49
CA ALA A 171 12.19 13.68 -11.17
C ALA A 171 11.25 14.21 -10.07
N ILE A 172 10.43 15.22 -10.39
CA ILE A 172 9.43 15.76 -9.44
C ILE A 172 8.35 14.72 -9.17
N CYS A 173 7.86 14.05 -10.22
CA CYS A 173 6.87 12.99 -10.09
C CYS A 173 7.41 11.82 -9.26
N PHE A 174 8.62 11.36 -9.55
CA PHE A 174 9.31 10.32 -8.79
C PHE A 174 9.46 10.69 -7.30
N GLY A 175 9.97 11.90 -7.01
CA GLY A 175 10.10 12.37 -5.63
C GLY A 175 8.78 12.43 -4.89
N ARG A 176 7.69 12.89 -5.52
CA ARG A 176 6.34 12.90 -4.92
C ARG A 176 5.85 11.50 -4.56
N ILE A 177 6.10 10.51 -5.42
CA ILE A 177 5.72 9.11 -5.14
C ILE A 177 6.52 8.57 -3.95
N LEU A 178 7.84 8.77 -3.94
CA LEU A 178 8.69 8.30 -2.84
C LEU A 178 8.34 8.96 -1.49
N LEU A 179 8.01 10.25 -1.49
CA LEU A 179 7.58 10.97 -0.29
C LEU A 179 6.26 10.45 0.30
N SER A 180 5.48 9.67 -0.45
CA SER A 180 4.28 9.01 0.10
C SER A 180 4.60 7.75 0.91
N LEU A 181 5.76 7.11 0.71
CA LEU A 181 6.11 5.86 1.40
C LEU A 181 6.17 6.03 2.94
N PRO A 182 6.83 7.07 3.49
CA PRO A 182 6.83 7.30 4.94
C PRO A 182 5.41 7.49 5.49
N VAL A 183 4.56 8.24 4.80
CA VAL A 183 3.16 8.50 5.20
C VAL A 183 2.37 7.21 5.32
N VAL A 184 2.53 6.30 4.35
CA VAL A 184 1.90 4.97 4.36
C VAL A 184 2.36 4.17 5.58
N THR A 185 3.66 4.22 5.92
CA THR A 185 4.21 3.46 7.05
C THR A 185 3.82 4.06 8.41
N VAL A 186 3.97 5.37 8.62
CA VAL A 186 3.66 6.07 9.88
C VAL A 186 2.18 6.01 10.19
N SER A 187 1.33 6.11 9.16
CA SER A 187 -0.12 5.95 9.34
C SER A 187 -0.50 4.64 10.03
N CYS A 188 0.30 3.59 9.88
CA CYS A 188 0.02 2.27 10.44
C CYS A 188 0.57 2.00 11.84
N TYR A 189 1.56 2.77 12.32
CA TYR A 189 2.22 2.53 13.61
C TYR A 189 1.74 3.45 14.75
N ASP A 190 1.04 4.55 14.43
CA ASP A 190 0.37 5.42 15.41
C ASP A 190 -1.07 4.92 15.75
N SER A 191 -1.38 3.64 15.53
CA SER A 191 -2.73 3.04 15.66
C SER A 191 -2.80 1.93 16.68
#